data_AF-A0A7S2LK92-F1
#
_entry.id   AF-A0A7S2LK92-F1
#
_cell.length_a   1.000
_cell.length_b   1.000
_cell.length_c   1.000
_cell.angle_alpha   90.00
_cell.angle_beta   90.00
_cell.angle_gamma   90.00
#
_symmetry.space_group_name_H-M   'P 1'
#
loop_
_entity.id
_entity.type
_entity.pdbx_description
1 polymer ?
#
loop_
_entity_poly.entity_id
_entity_poly.type
_entity_poly.pdbx_seq_one_letter_code
_entity_poly.pdbx_strand_id
1 'polypeptide(L)'
;EIKFGVNLEGIGNEAFYNCINLRLIAIPLKNDMIEGDPFVLCRNLSTIELVGGIHKTVASLHLEKWRDDMMEEINRINEILPHTDSQGKTSTIQQWIESVIHRIECYKVEHLQLLKEAMALLELALWKVKLFDVDEDMLEPNADDGKEGSNGARKEQRITSGASIVIKNVLSFLILPK
;
A
#
# COMPACT_ATOMS: atom_id res chain seq x y z
N GLU A 1 -4.98 -6.68 -31.08
CA GLU A 1 -4.92 -5.96 -29.79
C GLU A 1 -6.30 -5.94 -29.20
N ILE A 2 -6.42 -6.11 -27.88
CA ILE A 2 -7.71 -6.08 -27.16
C ILE A 2 -7.54 -5.18 -25.95
N LYS A 3 -8.49 -4.26 -25.74
CA LYS A 3 -8.53 -3.38 -24.56
C LYS A 3 -9.81 -3.59 -23.79
N PHE A 4 -9.69 -4.08 -22.56
CA PHE A 4 -10.82 -4.17 -21.65
C PHE A 4 -10.96 -2.89 -20.83
N GLY A 5 -12.19 -2.60 -20.41
CA GLY A 5 -12.47 -1.52 -19.47
C GLY A 5 -12.22 -1.93 -18.03
N VAL A 6 -12.21 -0.94 -17.13
CA VAL A 6 -12.05 -1.13 -15.67
C VAL A 6 -13.12 -2.01 -15.03
N ASN A 7 -14.26 -2.16 -15.70
CA ASN A 7 -15.40 -2.94 -15.25
C ASN A 7 -15.31 -4.44 -15.64
N LEU A 8 -14.23 -4.88 -16.29
CA LEU A 8 -14.06 -6.32 -16.55
C LEU A 8 -14.03 -7.08 -15.22
N GLU A 9 -14.83 -8.13 -15.11
CA GLU A 9 -14.95 -8.94 -13.89
C GLU A 9 -14.03 -10.17 -13.94
N GLY A 10 -13.88 -10.78 -15.11
CA GLY A 10 -13.02 -11.93 -15.31
C GLY A 10 -12.87 -12.28 -16.79
N ILE A 11 -11.89 -13.13 -17.05
CA ILE A 11 -11.62 -13.78 -18.33
C ILE A 11 -11.80 -15.27 -18.11
N GLY A 12 -12.83 -15.84 -18.72
CA GLY A 12 -13.18 -17.24 -18.56
C GLY A 12 -12.23 -18.19 -19.30
N ASN A 13 -12.39 -19.48 -19.00
CA ASN A 13 -11.57 -20.54 -19.60
C ASN A 13 -11.59 -20.49 -21.14
N GLU A 14 -10.42 -20.67 -21.75
CA GLU A 14 -10.21 -20.70 -23.21
C GLU A 14 -10.72 -19.47 -23.99
N ALA A 15 -11.01 -18.33 -23.33
CA ALA A 15 -11.60 -17.15 -23.97
C ALA A 15 -10.81 -16.61 -25.19
N PHE A 16 -9.48 -16.79 -25.20
CA PHE A 16 -8.60 -16.41 -26.32
C PHE A 16 -7.80 -17.61 -26.86
N TYR A 17 -8.33 -18.83 -26.73
CA TYR A 17 -7.66 -20.04 -27.19
C TYR A 17 -7.18 -19.90 -28.65
N ASN A 18 -5.90 -20.16 -28.88
CA ASN A 18 -5.25 -20.12 -30.18
C ASN A 18 -5.40 -18.80 -30.96
N CYS A 19 -5.54 -17.67 -30.24
CA CYS A 19 -5.52 -16.33 -30.85
C CYS A 19 -4.10 -15.93 -31.26
N ILE A 20 -3.57 -16.53 -32.34
CA ILE A 20 -2.18 -16.37 -32.78
C ILE A 20 -1.81 -14.93 -33.16
N ASN A 21 -2.77 -14.07 -33.52
CA ASN A 21 -2.53 -12.68 -33.89
C ASN A 21 -2.66 -11.70 -32.71
N LEU A 22 -3.05 -12.19 -31.52
CA LEU A 22 -3.14 -11.37 -30.33
C LEU A 22 -1.73 -11.02 -29.85
N ARG A 23 -1.40 -9.72 -29.83
CA ARG A 23 -0.08 -9.22 -29.41
C ARG A 23 -0.10 -8.50 -28.06
N LEU A 24 -1.18 -7.75 -27.83
CA LEU A 24 -1.38 -6.90 -26.67
C LEU A 24 -2.77 -7.13 -26.10
N ILE A 25 -2.83 -7.22 -24.78
CA ILE A 25 -4.06 -7.20 -24.00
C ILE A 25 -3.97 -6.15 -22.89
N ALA A 26 -5.02 -5.35 -22.74
CA ALA A 26 -5.15 -4.42 -21.62
C ALA A 26 -6.22 -4.91 -20.64
N ILE A 27 -5.85 -5.24 -19.40
CA ILE A 27 -6.72 -5.83 -18.37
C ILE A 27 -6.67 -5.04 -17.06
N PRO A 28 -7.75 -5.00 -16.25
CA PRO A 28 -7.66 -4.45 -14.90
C PRO A 28 -6.89 -5.42 -13.98
N LEU A 29 -6.22 -4.84 -12.98
CA LEU A 29 -5.56 -5.62 -11.92
C LEU A 29 -6.61 -6.04 -10.88
N LYS A 30 -7.00 -7.32 -10.87
CA LYS A 30 -7.86 -7.92 -9.84
C LYS A 30 -7.41 -9.35 -9.55
N ASN A 31 -7.59 -9.80 -8.31
CA ASN A 31 -7.50 -11.21 -7.98
C ASN A 31 -8.51 -12.01 -8.80
N ASP A 32 -8.14 -13.26 -9.13
CA ASP A 32 -9.02 -14.22 -9.79
C ASP A 32 -9.60 -13.73 -11.13
N MET A 33 -8.96 -12.72 -11.75
CA MET A 33 -9.36 -12.15 -13.05
C MET A 33 -9.25 -13.16 -14.20
N ILE A 34 -8.44 -14.20 -14.04
CA ILE A 34 -8.14 -15.16 -15.10
C ILE A 34 -8.52 -16.55 -14.57
N GLU A 35 -9.51 -17.16 -15.20
CA GLU A 35 -9.97 -18.51 -14.88
C GLU A 35 -9.58 -19.49 -15.99
N GLY A 36 -9.06 -20.66 -15.62
CA GLY A 36 -8.63 -21.67 -16.58
C GLY A 36 -7.45 -21.20 -17.41
N ASP A 37 -7.52 -21.41 -18.73
CA ASP A 37 -6.39 -21.25 -19.66
C ASP A 37 -6.69 -20.35 -20.88
N PRO A 38 -7.15 -19.10 -20.68
CA PRO A 38 -7.62 -18.26 -21.79
C PRO A 38 -6.56 -17.91 -22.82
N PHE A 39 -5.27 -17.92 -22.46
CA PHE A 39 -4.18 -17.48 -23.35
C PHE A 39 -3.37 -18.63 -23.96
N VAL A 40 -3.87 -19.86 -23.85
CA VAL A 40 -3.21 -21.02 -24.45
C VAL A 40 -3.10 -20.87 -25.97
N LEU A 41 -1.92 -21.18 -26.50
CA LEU A 41 -1.57 -21.07 -27.93
C LEU A 41 -1.62 -19.62 -28.48
N CYS A 42 -1.67 -18.59 -27.64
CA CYS A 42 -1.51 -17.20 -28.05
C CYS A 42 -0.03 -16.86 -28.35
N ARG A 43 0.52 -17.39 -29.45
CA ARG A 43 1.97 -17.35 -29.74
C ARG A 43 2.58 -15.95 -29.80
N ASN A 44 1.85 -14.97 -30.32
CA ASN A 44 2.36 -13.61 -30.48
C ASN A 44 2.04 -12.68 -29.30
N LEU A 45 1.39 -13.17 -28.24
CA LEU A 45 1.05 -12.34 -27.08
C LEU A 45 2.33 -12.00 -26.33
N SER A 46 2.74 -10.74 -26.41
CA SER A 46 4.01 -10.25 -25.87
C SER A 46 3.82 -9.18 -24.81
N THR A 47 2.67 -8.51 -24.81
CA THR A 47 2.48 -7.27 -24.05
C THR A 47 1.19 -7.31 -23.26
N ILE A 48 1.28 -6.88 -21.99
CA ILE A 48 0.14 -6.67 -21.10
C ILE A 48 0.21 -5.26 -20.57
N GLU A 49 -0.93 -4.58 -20.69
CA GLU A 49 -1.13 -3.26 -20.11
C GLU A 49 -2.15 -3.36 -18.97
N LEU A 50 -1.87 -2.74 -17.84
CA LEU A 50 -2.85 -2.63 -16.77
C LEU A 50 -3.73 -1.41 -16.99
N VAL A 51 -5.05 -1.60 -16.89
CA VAL A 51 -6.01 -0.50 -16.88
C VAL A 51 -6.59 -0.27 -15.49
N GLY A 52 -7.04 0.96 -15.25
CA GLY A 52 -7.72 1.34 -14.01
C GLY A 52 -6.83 2.06 -13.01
N GLY A 53 -7.14 1.88 -11.72
CA GLY A 53 -6.59 2.71 -10.64
C GLY A 53 -5.15 2.41 -10.25
N ILE A 54 -4.51 1.37 -10.80
CA ILE A 54 -3.19 0.90 -10.36
C ILE A 54 -2.12 1.98 -10.42
N HIS A 55 -2.01 2.71 -11.53
CA HIS A 55 -1.02 3.78 -11.67
C HIS A 55 -1.27 4.93 -10.68
N LYS A 56 -2.54 5.19 -10.34
CA LYS A 56 -2.90 6.17 -9.30
C LYS A 56 -2.51 5.66 -7.91
N THR A 57 -2.73 4.38 -7.63
CA THR A 57 -2.29 3.74 -6.38
C THR A 57 -0.78 3.81 -6.23
N VAL A 58 -0.02 3.47 -7.28
CA VAL A 58 1.44 3.59 -7.29
C VAL A 58 1.86 5.06 -7.08
N ALA A 59 1.25 6.01 -7.78
CA ALA A 59 1.54 7.43 -7.58
C ALA A 59 1.22 7.93 -6.16
N SER A 60 0.27 7.30 -5.45
CA SER A 60 -0.07 7.65 -4.07
C SER A 60 0.91 7.10 -3.02
N LEU A 61 1.84 6.21 -3.41
CA LEU A 61 2.88 5.72 -2.50
C LEU A 61 3.87 6.85 -2.16
N HIS A 62 4.02 7.09 -0.85
CA HIS A 62 4.84 8.17 -0.30
C HIS A 62 6.33 8.06 -0.68
N LEU A 63 6.90 6.85 -0.68
CA LEU A 63 8.31 6.64 -0.95
C LEU A 63 8.60 6.44 -2.43
N GLU A 64 9.58 7.19 -2.95
CA GLU A 64 10.06 7.07 -4.33
C GLU A 64 10.52 5.65 -4.65
N LYS A 65 11.31 5.05 -3.75
CA LYS A 65 11.74 3.66 -3.85
C LYS A 65 10.59 2.67 -4.07
N TRP A 66 9.45 2.85 -3.39
CA TRP A 66 8.29 1.97 -3.57
C TRP A 66 7.61 2.19 -4.92
N ARG A 67 7.61 3.42 -5.44
CA ARG A 67 7.07 3.72 -6.77
C ARG A 67 7.93 3.07 -7.85
N ASP A 68 9.24 3.19 -7.75
CA ASP A 68 10.17 2.64 -8.73
C ASP A 68 10.07 1.11 -8.76
N ASP A 69 10.13 0.46 -7.60
CA ASP A 69 10.01 -1.00 -7.49
C ASP A 69 8.65 -1.53 -7.99
N MET A 70 7.55 -0.80 -7.74
CA MET A 70 6.24 -1.14 -8.31
C MET A 70 6.20 -0.99 -9.82
N MET A 71 6.79 0.08 -10.36
CA MET A 71 6.82 0.30 -11.81
C MET A 71 7.67 -0.77 -12.51
N GLU A 72 8.77 -1.20 -11.89
CA GLU A 72 9.56 -2.34 -12.36
C GLU A 72 8.73 -3.63 -12.37
N GLU A 73 8.02 -3.96 -11.29
CA GLU A 73 7.19 -5.18 -11.24
C GLU A 73 6.04 -5.14 -12.25
N ILE A 74 5.41 -3.97 -12.47
CA ILE A 74 4.38 -3.80 -13.50
C ILE A 74 4.97 -4.06 -14.90
N ASN A 75 6.17 -3.55 -15.18
CA ASN A 75 6.80 -3.70 -16.49
C ASN A 75 7.41 -5.09 -16.72
N ARG A 76 7.75 -5.81 -15.65
CA ARG A 76 8.40 -7.13 -15.68
C ARG A 76 7.70 -8.15 -16.56
N ILE A 77 6.37 -8.15 -16.63
CA ILE A 77 5.63 -9.09 -17.47
C ILE A 77 5.93 -8.92 -18.96
N ASN A 78 6.19 -7.69 -19.42
CA ASN A 78 6.48 -7.40 -20.81
C ASN A 78 7.86 -7.89 -21.25
N GLU A 79 8.74 -8.17 -20.28
CA GLU A 79 10.04 -8.81 -20.52
C GLU A 79 9.93 -10.34 -20.51
N ILE A 80 9.09 -10.91 -19.63
CA ILE A 80 8.97 -12.36 -19.44
C ILE A 80 8.08 -12.99 -20.50
N LEU A 81 6.90 -12.40 -20.74
CA LEU A 81 5.83 -12.99 -21.56
C LEU A 81 6.24 -13.33 -23.01
N PRO A 82 7.08 -12.54 -23.72
CA PRO A 82 7.56 -12.89 -25.05
C PRO A 82 8.41 -14.16 -25.09
N HIS A 83 9.07 -14.50 -23.98
CA HIS A 83 9.95 -15.66 -23.85
C HIS A 83 9.25 -16.89 -23.25
N THR A 84 8.05 -16.71 -22.69
CA THR A 84 7.23 -17.80 -22.17
C THR A 84 6.65 -18.65 -23.30
N ASP A 85 6.68 -19.97 -23.12
CA ASP A 85 5.99 -20.92 -23.99
C ASP A 85 4.49 -20.61 -24.12
N SER A 86 3.92 -20.86 -25.29
CA SER A 86 2.53 -20.54 -25.60
C SER A 86 1.49 -21.26 -24.72
N GLN A 87 1.83 -22.38 -24.07
CA GLN A 87 0.99 -23.06 -23.08
C GLN A 87 1.14 -22.43 -21.68
N GLY A 88 2.32 -21.91 -21.35
CA GLY A 88 2.63 -21.31 -20.04
C GLY A 88 2.27 -19.83 -19.91
N LYS A 89 1.71 -19.20 -20.94
CA LYS A 89 1.37 -17.77 -20.90
C LYS A 89 0.35 -17.47 -19.81
N THR A 90 -0.71 -18.27 -19.68
CA THR A 90 -1.74 -18.03 -18.66
C THR A 90 -1.15 -18.02 -17.24
N SER A 91 -0.42 -19.07 -16.88
CA SER A 91 0.16 -19.20 -15.54
C SER A 91 1.16 -18.09 -15.23
N THR A 92 1.96 -17.68 -16.21
CA THR A 92 2.89 -16.56 -16.06
C THR A 92 2.15 -15.26 -15.75
N ILE A 93 1.02 -15.01 -16.43
CA ILE A 93 0.22 -13.80 -16.22
C ILE A 93 -0.45 -13.83 -14.85
N GLN A 94 -1.01 -14.97 -14.44
CA GLN A 94 -1.61 -15.13 -13.11
C GLN A 94 -0.60 -14.88 -11.99
N GLN A 95 0.58 -15.51 -12.06
CA GLN A 95 1.65 -15.32 -11.08
C GLN A 95 2.13 -13.86 -11.01
N TRP A 96 2.20 -13.20 -12.17
CA TRP A 96 2.56 -11.78 -12.22
C TRP A 96 1.47 -10.90 -11.59
N ILE A 97 0.18 -11.14 -11.87
CA ILE A 97 -0.93 -10.42 -11.21
C ILE A 97 -0.85 -10.59 -9.70
N GLU A 98 -0.65 -11.82 -9.22
CA GLU A 98 -0.50 -12.11 -7.79
C GLU A 98 0.71 -11.37 -7.18
N SER A 99 1.84 -11.35 -7.88
CA SER A 99 3.06 -10.66 -7.48
C SER A 99 2.84 -9.15 -7.32
N VAL A 100 2.24 -8.51 -8.33
CA VAL A 100 1.91 -7.07 -8.32
C VAL A 100 0.96 -6.74 -7.16
N ILE A 101 -0.09 -7.54 -6.97
CA ILE A 101 -1.07 -7.31 -5.89
C ILE A 101 -0.43 -7.50 -4.52
N HIS A 102 0.32 -8.58 -4.34
CA HIS A 102 1.00 -8.87 -3.08
C HIS A 102 1.94 -7.73 -2.67
N ARG A 103 2.74 -7.22 -3.62
CA ARG A 103 3.70 -6.14 -3.38
C ARG A 103 3.02 -4.83 -3.00
N ILE A 104 1.89 -4.49 -3.64
CA ILE A 104 1.07 -3.34 -3.25
C ILE A 104 0.56 -3.49 -1.82
N GLU A 105 0.05 -4.66 -1.46
CA GLU A 105 -0.45 -4.90 -0.11
C GLU A 105 0.68 -4.83 0.93
N CYS A 106 1.88 -5.32 0.63
CA CYS A 106 3.04 -5.13 1.49
C CYS A 106 3.35 -3.65 1.72
N TYR A 107 3.36 -2.82 0.67
CA TYR A 107 3.61 -1.39 0.81
C TYR A 107 2.51 -0.64 1.54
N LYS A 108 1.24 -1.05 1.41
CA LYS A 108 0.16 -0.50 2.23
C LYS A 108 0.38 -0.80 3.72
N VAL A 109 0.81 -2.02 4.05
CA VAL A 109 1.10 -2.43 5.44
C VAL A 109 2.30 -1.66 6.00
N GLU A 110 3.39 -1.56 5.24
CA GLU A 110 4.58 -0.79 5.63
C GLU A 110 4.24 0.70 5.82
N HIS A 111 3.45 1.28 4.92
CA HIS A 111 2.99 2.67 5.04
C HIS A 111 2.21 2.89 6.34
N LEU A 112 1.27 1.99 6.65
CA LEU A 112 0.49 2.05 7.87
C LEU A 112 1.37 1.94 9.12
N GLN A 113 2.43 1.13 9.06
CA GLN A 113 3.38 0.98 10.15
C GLN A 113 4.19 2.28 10.38
N LEU A 114 4.74 2.87 9.31
CA LEU A 114 5.44 4.16 9.39
C LEU A 114 4.53 5.27 9.94
N LEU A 115 3.26 5.27 9.52
CA LEU A 115 2.27 6.21 10.02
C LEU A 115 2.06 6.07 11.53
N LYS A 116 1.97 4.83 12.03
CA LYS A 116 1.86 4.54 13.47
C LYS A 116 3.05 5.04 14.26
N GLU A 117 4.26 4.82 13.75
CA GLU A 117 5.49 5.28 14.39
C GLU A 117 5.59 6.81 14.41
N ALA A 118 5.29 7.46 13.29
CA ALA A 118 5.28 8.92 13.19
C ALA A 118 4.27 9.56 14.16
N MET A 119 3.08 8.98 14.30
CA MET A 119 2.10 9.44 15.28
C MET A 119 2.57 9.25 16.72
N ALA A 120 3.16 8.10 17.07
CA ALA A 120 3.68 7.87 18.42
C ALA A 120 4.81 8.86 18.77
N LEU A 121 5.67 9.19 17.81
CA LEU A 121 6.69 10.23 17.96
C LEU A 121 6.06 11.62 18.13
N LEU A 122 5.01 11.93 17.37
CA LEU A 122 4.27 13.18 17.52
C LEU A 122 3.60 13.28 18.91
N GLU A 123 3.01 12.19 19.44
CA GLU A 123 2.52 12.14 20.82
C GLU A 123 3.62 12.46 21.82
N LEU A 124 4.77 11.77 21.70
CA LEU A 124 5.90 11.97 22.59
C LEU A 124 6.41 13.41 22.54
N ALA A 125 6.50 14.01 21.35
CA ALA A 125 6.92 15.39 21.17
C ALA A 125 5.95 16.38 21.82
N LEU A 126 4.64 16.19 21.61
CA LEU A 126 3.61 17.01 22.26
C LEU A 126 3.67 16.90 23.79
N TRP A 127 3.97 15.72 24.32
CA TRP A 127 4.13 15.53 25.77
C TRP A 127 5.39 16.21 26.29
N LYS A 128 6.50 16.16 25.54
CA LYS A 128 7.73 16.89 25.92
C LYS A 128 7.47 18.38 26.03
N VAL A 129 6.87 19.01 25.02
CA VAL A 129 6.54 20.45 25.04
C VAL A 129 5.72 20.81 26.29
N LYS A 130 4.69 20.02 26.58
CA LYS A 130 3.81 20.27 27.73
C LYS A 130 4.48 20.02 29.10
N LEU A 131 5.49 19.16 29.18
CA LEU A 131 6.26 18.98 30.43
C LEU A 131 7.15 20.20 30.70
N PHE A 132 7.75 20.79 29.65
CA PHE A 132 8.58 21.99 29.79
C PHE A 132 7.77 23.24 30.17
N ASP A 133 6.50 23.33 29.79
CA ASP A 133 5.60 24.41 30.25
C ASP A 133 5.31 24.36 31.77
N VAL A 134 5.56 23.24 32.45
CA VAL A 134 5.29 23.06 33.89
C VAL A 134 6.55 23.24 34.74
N ASP A 135 7.74 23.01 34.16
CA ASP A 135 9.02 23.14 34.88
C ASP A 135 9.50 24.61 35.01
N GLU A 136 8.99 25.54 34.19
CA GLU A 136 9.36 26.96 34.28
C GLU A 136 8.69 27.71 35.45
N ASP A 137 7.64 27.14 36.05
CA ASP A 137 6.88 27.71 37.19
C ASP A 137 7.36 27.22 38.58
N MET A 138 8.42 26.41 38.67
CA MET A 138 8.86 25.76 39.93
C MET A 138 10.26 26.19 40.42
N LEU A 139 10.65 27.45 40.22
CA LEU A 139 11.78 28.05 40.93
C LEU A 139 11.32 28.72 42.25
N GLU A 140 10.92 27.93 43.24
CA GLU A 140 11.13 28.29 44.64
C GLU A 140 11.63 27.08 45.44
N PRO A 141 12.76 27.19 46.17
CA PRO A 141 13.28 26.08 46.94
C PRO A 141 12.61 26.06 48.30
N ASN A 142 11.72 25.12 48.55
CA ASN A 142 11.40 24.73 49.92
C ASN A 142 11.38 23.21 50.06
N ALA A 143 12.11 22.78 51.08
CA ALA A 143 12.35 21.40 51.42
C ALA A 143 11.08 20.70 51.94
N ASP A 144 11.04 19.41 51.64
CA ASP A 144 10.57 18.31 52.47
C ASP A 144 9.46 17.43 51.87
N ASP A 145 9.78 16.15 51.97
CA ASP A 145 8.94 14.96 52.01
C ASP A 145 8.21 14.39 50.79
N GLY A 146 8.21 13.05 50.74
CA GLY A 146 7.13 12.27 50.11
C GLY A 146 7.25 11.92 48.63
N LYS A 147 8.03 10.86 48.33
CA LYS A 147 7.81 10.02 47.14
C LYS A 147 6.38 9.47 47.14
N GLU A 148 5.53 9.91 46.19
CA GLU A 148 4.52 9.12 45.43
C GLU A 148 3.42 10.03 44.82
N GLY A 149 3.72 10.71 43.71
CA GLY A 149 2.70 11.49 42.96
C GLY A 149 2.85 11.50 41.44
N SER A 150 3.97 11.00 40.91
CA SER A 150 4.35 11.21 39.51
C SER A 150 3.46 10.46 38.51
N ASN A 151 2.88 9.31 38.88
CA ASN A 151 2.15 8.46 37.94
C ASN A 151 0.71 8.95 37.69
N GLY A 152 0.07 9.58 38.69
CA GLY A 152 -1.28 10.17 38.58
C GLY A 152 -1.28 11.45 37.75
N ALA A 153 -0.36 12.38 38.06
CA ALA A 153 -0.20 13.64 37.32
C ALA A 153 0.13 13.41 35.83
N ARG A 154 0.98 12.42 35.54
CA ARG A 154 1.28 12.01 34.15
C ARG A 154 0.05 11.44 33.43
N LYS A 155 -0.86 10.77 34.14
CA LYS A 155 -2.09 10.21 33.56
C LYS A 155 -3.14 11.29 33.26
N GLU A 156 -3.26 12.28 34.15
CA GLU A 156 -4.14 13.47 33.97
C GLU A 156 -3.68 14.34 32.78
N GLN A 157 -2.37 14.54 32.64
CA GLN A 157 -1.79 15.35 31.56
C GLN A 157 -2.01 14.75 30.15
N ARG A 158 -2.17 13.43 30.05
CA ARG A 158 -2.54 12.74 28.79
C ARG A 158 -3.95 13.11 28.31
N ILE A 159 -4.88 13.34 29.22
CA ILE A 159 -6.29 13.62 28.91
C ILE A 159 -6.46 15.07 28.46
N THR A 160 -5.69 15.99 29.05
CA THR A 160 -5.81 17.43 28.78
C THR A 160 -4.98 17.93 27.60
N SER A 161 -4.06 17.13 27.04
CA SER A 161 -3.23 17.55 25.89
C SER A 161 -3.94 17.42 24.53
N GLY A 162 -5.13 16.82 24.48
CA GLY A 162 -5.88 16.63 23.22
C GLY A 162 -5.18 15.73 22.18
N ALA A 163 -3.95 15.24 22.45
CA ALA A 163 -3.17 14.43 21.53
C ALA A 163 -3.90 13.14 21.12
N SER A 164 -4.60 12.51 22.08
CA SER A 164 -5.42 11.33 21.82
C SER A 164 -6.61 11.61 20.88
N ILE A 165 -7.12 12.85 20.87
CA ILE A 165 -8.21 13.30 19.99
C ILE A 165 -7.66 13.63 18.59
N VAL A 166 -6.52 14.32 18.49
CA VAL A 166 -5.92 14.68 17.20
C VAL A 166 -5.50 13.42 16.44
N ILE A 167 -4.90 12.44 17.10
CA ILE A 167 -4.40 11.22 16.44
C ILE A 167 -5.53 10.30 16.01
N LYS A 168 -6.59 10.18 16.82
CA LYS A 168 -7.77 9.40 16.44
C LYS A 168 -8.48 10.00 15.22
N ASN A 169 -8.46 11.32 15.05
CA ASN A 169 -9.13 12.00 13.94
C ASN A 169 -8.25 12.21 12.70
N VAL A 170 -6.92 12.27 12.82
CA VAL A 170 -5.99 12.46 11.69
C VAL A 170 -5.70 11.15 10.96
N LEU A 171 -5.71 10.01 11.67
CA LEU A 171 -5.45 8.69 11.08
C LEU A 171 -6.35 8.40 9.87
N SER A 172 -7.64 8.72 9.98
CA SER A 172 -8.62 8.43 8.92
C SER A 172 -8.36 9.19 7.63
N PHE A 173 -7.64 10.30 7.66
CA PHE A 173 -7.33 11.11 6.48
C PHE A 173 -6.03 10.72 5.78
N LEU A 174 -5.17 9.92 6.45
CA LEU A 174 -3.86 9.53 5.93
C LEU A 174 -3.82 8.07 5.45
N ILE A 175 -4.90 7.31 5.66
CA ILE A 175 -5.04 5.97 5.11
C ILE A 175 -5.25 6.08 3.60
N LEU A 176 -4.45 5.32 2.83
CA LEU A 176 -4.60 5.23 1.38
C LEU A 176 -6.02 4.76 1.00
N PRO A 177 -6.62 5.31 -0.08
CA PRO A 177 -7.93 4.86 -0.55
C PRO A 177 -7.93 3.35 -0.85
N LYS A 178 -9.07 2.70 -0.56
CA LYS A 178 -9.31 1.28 -0.85
C LYS A 178 -9.27 0.99 -2.35
#